data_AF-A0A2P0AZZ5-F1
#
_entry.id   AF-A0A2P0AZZ5-F1
#
_cell.length_a   1.000
_cell.length_b   1.000
_cell.length_c   1.000
_cell.angle_alpha   90.00
_cell.angle_beta   90.00
_cell.angle_gamma   90.00
#
_symmetry.space_group_name_H-M   'P 1'
#
loop_
_entity.id
_entity.type
_entity.pdbx_description
1 polymer ?
#
loop_
_entity_poly.entity_id
_entity_poly.type
_entity_poly.pdbx_seq_one_letter_code
_entity_poly.pdbx_strand_id
1 'polypeptide(L)'
;MVRGSRLRQIGWAICIGIVFGGFMLLTFRVNAVKSEVVRAERQIVALEQEKLALETEFETRANQQQLADWNAIEFGYAPPRADQFLETERQLASFSAPRAPGSPDPIRFAREMEASDYPALVSPLADHDGEGSQDETSSKEAELAAAAAGDAHLALASLDR
;
A
#
# COMPACT_ATOMS: atom_id res chain seq x y z
N MET A 1 27.31 80.99 -34.89
CA MET A 1 26.90 80.52 -33.55
C MET A 1 26.26 79.12 -33.50
N VAL A 2 26.19 78.33 -34.59
CA VAL A 2 25.42 77.05 -34.63
C VAL A 2 26.25 75.78 -34.33
N ARG A 3 27.58 75.86 -34.25
CA ARG A 3 28.44 74.65 -34.10
C ARG A 3 28.44 74.03 -32.69
N GLY A 4 28.23 74.80 -31.64
CA GLY A 4 28.26 74.30 -30.24
C GLY A 4 27.04 73.45 -29.84
N SER A 5 25.85 73.74 -30.39
CA SER A 5 24.62 73.00 -30.05
C SER A 5 24.59 71.60 -30.67
N ARG A 6 25.14 71.44 -31.88
CA ARG A 6 25.23 70.16 -32.58
C ARG A 6 26.12 69.16 -31.81
N LEU A 7 27.27 69.60 -31.30
CA LEU A 7 28.15 68.74 -30.48
C LEU A 7 27.45 68.27 -29.20
N ARG A 8 26.73 69.17 -28.51
CA ARG A 8 25.98 68.82 -27.30
C ARG A 8 24.83 67.84 -27.59
N GLN A 9 24.14 68.03 -28.71
CA GLN A 9 23.07 67.13 -29.15
C GLN A 9 23.61 65.73 -29.50
N ILE A 10 24.76 65.65 -30.16
CA ILE A 10 25.44 64.38 -30.48
C ILE A 10 25.86 63.67 -29.18
N GLY A 11 26.44 64.39 -28.22
CA GLY A 11 26.78 63.82 -26.91
C GLY A 11 25.57 63.25 -26.17
N TRP A 12 24.43 63.95 -26.23
CA TRP A 12 23.19 63.48 -25.61
C TRP A 12 22.62 62.24 -26.32
N ALA A 13 22.69 62.20 -27.66
CA ALA A 13 22.28 61.03 -28.44
C ALA A 13 23.14 59.80 -28.15
N ILE A 14 24.46 59.95 -27.99
CA ILE A 14 25.37 58.86 -27.60
C ILE A 14 25.02 58.35 -26.20
N CYS A 15 24.77 59.25 -25.25
CA CYS A 15 24.40 58.88 -23.88
C CYS A 15 23.13 58.01 -23.86
N ILE A 16 22.08 58.43 -24.59
CA ILE A 16 20.85 57.63 -24.74
C ILE A 16 21.13 56.29 -25.41
N GLY A 17 21.94 56.28 -26.48
CA GLY A 17 22.31 55.05 -27.17
C GLY A 17 22.96 54.04 -26.25
N ILE A 18 23.85 54.48 -25.35
CA ILE A 18 24.51 53.60 -24.37
C ILE A 18 23.50 53.06 -23.36
N VAL A 19 22.65 53.91 -22.78
CA VAL A 19 21.63 53.49 -21.80
C VAL A 19 20.64 52.50 -22.44
N PHE A 20 20.17 52.81 -23.64
CA PHE A 20 19.25 51.97 -24.39
C PHE A 20 19.89 50.63 -24.79
N GLY A 21 21.14 50.65 -25.27
CA GLY A 21 21.89 49.45 -25.59
C GLY A 21 22.13 48.55 -24.37
N GLY A 22 22.47 49.13 -23.23
CA GLY A 22 22.59 48.41 -21.96
C GLY A 22 21.28 47.76 -21.52
N PHE A 23 20.16 48.48 -21.65
CA PHE A 23 18.83 47.95 -21.36
C PHE A 23 18.43 46.78 -22.28
N MET A 24 18.70 46.90 -23.58
CA MET A 24 18.46 45.82 -24.54
C MET A 24 19.32 44.58 -24.23
N LEU A 25 20.61 44.78 -23.93
CA LEU A 25 21.52 43.68 -23.60
C LEU A 25 21.02 42.91 -22.37
N LEU A 26 20.58 43.63 -21.33
CA LEU A 26 20.02 43.03 -20.13
C LEU A 26 18.73 42.25 -20.44
N THR A 27 17.84 42.83 -21.27
CA THR A 27 16.60 42.17 -21.67
C THR A 27 16.86 40.89 -22.45
N PHE A 28 17.82 40.89 -23.38
CA PHE A 28 18.23 39.67 -24.07
C PHE A 28 18.86 38.65 -23.14
N ARG A 29 19.68 39.09 -22.17
CA ARG A 29 20.26 38.17 -21.19
C ARG A 29 19.19 37.51 -20.34
N VAL A 30 18.20 38.26 -19.87
CA VAL A 30 17.06 37.73 -19.10
C VAL A 30 16.26 36.73 -19.94
N ASN A 31 16.00 37.03 -21.21
CA ASN A 31 15.29 36.10 -22.10
C ASN A 31 16.08 34.80 -22.33
N ALA A 32 17.40 34.88 -22.49
CA ALA A 32 18.26 33.71 -22.60
C ALA A 32 18.20 32.86 -21.32
N VAL A 33 18.39 33.48 -20.15
CA VAL A 33 18.32 32.78 -18.86
C VAL A 33 16.95 32.15 -18.63
N LYS A 34 15.86 32.87 -18.91
CA LYS A 34 14.50 32.32 -18.81
C LYS A 34 14.33 31.06 -19.68
N SER A 35 14.88 31.06 -20.90
CA SER A 35 14.81 29.89 -21.79
C SER A 35 15.61 28.70 -21.25
N GLU A 36 16.76 28.95 -20.63
CA GLU A 36 17.59 27.92 -20.00
C GLU A 36 16.87 27.31 -18.79
N VAL A 37 16.23 28.14 -17.96
CA VAL A 37 15.44 27.71 -16.80
C VAL A 37 14.28 26.81 -17.23
N VAL A 38 13.47 27.24 -18.21
CA VAL A 38 12.35 26.44 -18.70
C VAL A 38 12.81 25.10 -19.28
N ARG A 39 13.99 25.05 -19.91
CA ARG A 39 14.57 23.79 -20.40
C ARG A 39 14.94 22.86 -19.25
N ALA A 40 15.59 23.39 -18.21
CA ALA A 40 15.96 22.61 -17.03
C ALA A 40 14.72 22.09 -16.29
N GLU A 41 13.69 22.93 -16.10
CA GLU A 41 12.41 22.53 -15.50
C GLU A 41 11.76 21.38 -16.25
N ARG A 42 11.73 21.42 -17.60
CA ARG A 42 11.19 20.32 -18.41
C ARG A 42 12.01 19.03 -18.25
N GLN A 43 13.32 19.13 -18.08
CA GLN A 43 14.18 17.98 -17.83
C GLN A 43 13.91 17.37 -16.45
N ILE A 44 13.73 18.21 -15.42
CA ILE A 44 13.38 17.77 -14.07
C ILE A 44 12.06 16.99 -14.10
N VAL A 45 11.02 17.54 -14.72
CA VAL A 45 9.71 16.87 -14.82
C VAL A 45 9.82 15.53 -15.56
N ALA A 46 10.60 15.46 -16.65
CA ALA A 46 10.81 14.21 -17.37
C ALA A 46 11.51 13.14 -16.50
N LEU A 47 12.56 13.54 -15.78
CA LEU A 47 13.30 12.64 -14.88
C LEU A 47 12.44 12.18 -13.70
N GLU A 48 11.59 13.06 -13.16
CA GLU A 48 10.64 12.69 -12.11
C GLU A 48 9.63 11.63 -12.59
N GLN A 49 9.12 11.77 -13.82
CA GLN A 49 8.22 10.78 -14.42
C GLN A 49 8.92 9.43 -14.64
N GLU A 50 10.16 9.44 -15.14
CA GLU A 50 10.97 8.23 -15.28
C GLU A 50 11.24 7.57 -13.92
N LYS A 51 11.56 8.36 -12.88
CA LYS A 51 11.76 7.86 -11.52
C LYS A 51 10.49 7.20 -10.98
N LEU A 52 9.33 7.83 -11.16
CA LEU A 52 8.05 7.28 -10.70
C LEU A 52 7.72 5.96 -11.41
N ALA A 53 7.96 5.89 -12.73
CA ALA A 53 7.78 4.65 -13.49
C ALA A 53 8.70 3.53 -12.96
N LEU A 54 9.99 3.84 -12.74
CA LEU A 54 10.95 2.87 -12.20
C LEU A 54 10.57 2.41 -10.78
N GLU A 55 10.18 3.32 -9.90
CA GLU A 55 9.73 2.98 -8.55
C GLU A 55 8.53 2.03 -8.59
N THR A 56 7.55 2.33 -9.45
CA THR A 56 6.36 1.48 -9.61
C THR A 56 6.74 0.08 -10.12
N GLU A 57 7.68 -0.01 -11.08
CA GLU A 57 8.18 -1.30 -11.55
C GLU A 57 8.90 -2.09 -10.45
N PHE A 58 9.69 -1.41 -9.60
CA PHE A 58 10.38 -2.06 -8.49
C PHE A 58 9.43 -2.51 -7.40
N GLU A 59 8.50 -1.64 -6.97
CA GLU A 59 7.48 -1.97 -5.97
C GLU A 59 6.62 -3.16 -6.42
N THR A 60 6.19 -3.16 -7.69
CA THR A 60 5.37 -4.25 -8.23
C THR A 60 6.14 -5.58 -8.31
N ARG A 61 7.41 -5.58 -8.73
CA ARG A 61 8.25 -6.81 -8.78
C ARG A 61 8.63 -7.30 -7.38
N ALA A 62 9.00 -6.39 -6.47
CA ALA A 62 9.42 -6.76 -5.11
C ALA A 62 8.24 -7.29 -4.29
N ASN A 63 7.04 -6.73 -4.44
CA ASN A 63 5.85 -7.21 -3.74
C ASN A 63 5.49 -8.64 -4.15
N GLN A 64 5.56 -8.98 -5.45
CA GLN A 64 5.32 -10.34 -5.93
C GLN A 64 6.31 -11.35 -5.34
N GLN A 65 7.61 -11.01 -5.31
CA GLN A 65 8.63 -11.87 -4.71
C GLN A 65 8.41 -12.03 -3.21
N GLN A 66 8.12 -10.94 -2.48
CA GLN A 66 7.84 -10.98 -1.04
C GLN A 66 6.62 -11.84 -0.71
N LEU A 67 5.52 -11.70 -1.46
CA LEU A 67 4.33 -12.53 -1.27
C LEU A 67 4.61 -14.01 -1.57
N ALA A 68 5.41 -14.31 -2.60
CA ALA A 68 5.82 -15.68 -2.90
C ALA A 68 6.69 -16.28 -1.79
N ASP A 69 7.67 -15.52 -1.28
CA ASP A 69 8.55 -15.94 -0.20
C ASP A 69 7.77 -16.12 1.11
N TRP A 70 6.84 -15.21 1.43
CA TRP A 70 5.95 -15.32 2.59
C TRP A 70 5.02 -16.51 2.48
N ASN A 71 4.43 -16.75 1.31
CA ASN A 71 3.59 -17.92 1.10
C ASN A 71 4.39 -19.22 1.29
N ALA A 72 5.61 -19.28 0.78
CA ALA A 72 6.49 -20.44 0.96
C ALA A 72 6.87 -20.69 2.42
N ILE A 73 7.10 -19.64 3.22
CA ILE A 73 7.49 -19.75 4.64
C ILE A 73 6.29 -20.08 5.54
N GLU A 74 5.17 -19.37 5.37
CA GLU A 74 4.01 -19.45 6.28
C GLU A 74 3.08 -20.62 5.94
N PHE A 75 2.83 -20.84 4.65
CA PHE A 75 1.79 -21.75 4.19
C PHE A 75 2.30 -22.93 3.35
N GLY A 76 3.48 -22.80 2.76
CA GLY A 76 4.05 -23.79 1.85
C GLY A 76 3.21 -24.01 0.59
N TYR A 77 2.31 -23.08 0.22
CA TYR A 77 1.51 -23.25 -0.99
C TYR A 77 2.37 -22.96 -2.23
N ALA A 78 2.51 -23.95 -3.09
CA ALA A 78 2.98 -23.76 -4.44
C ALA A 78 1.79 -23.41 -5.34
N PRO A 79 1.96 -22.53 -6.34
CA PRO A 79 0.95 -22.36 -7.38
C PRO A 79 0.60 -23.73 -8.00
N PRO A 80 -0.68 -24.03 -8.28
CA PRO A 80 -1.06 -25.29 -8.91
C PRO A 80 -0.36 -25.40 -10.26
N ARG A 81 0.30 -26.54 -10.49
CA ARG A 81 0.98 -26.80 -11.75
C ARG A 81 -0.04 -27.04 -12.86
N ALA A 82 0.36 -26.78 -14.11
CA ALA A 82 -0.50 -26.98 -15.28
C ALA A 82 -1.08 -28.40 -15.37
N ASP A 83 -0.36 -29.43 -14.91
CA ASP A 83 -0.82 -30.83 -14.89
C ASP A 83 -1.90 -31.13 -13.84
N GLN A 84 -2.22 -30.20 -12.95
CA GLN A 84 -3.26 -30.35 -11.93
C GLN A 84 -4.61 -29.77 -12.37
N PHE A 85 -4.65 -29.06 -13.51
CA PHE A 85 -5.88 -28.57 -14.08
C PHE A 85 -6.53 -29.65 -14.94
N LEU A 86 -7.87 -29.70 -14.92
CA LEU A 86 -8.63 -30.57 -15.79
C LEU A 86 -9.03 -29.77 -17.03
N GLU A 87 -8.59 -30.18 -18.21
CA GLU A 87 -8.85 -29.41 -19.45
C GLU A 87 -10.23 -29.65 -20.04
N THR A 88 -10.97 -30.66 -19.56
CA THR A 88 -12.24 -31.05 -20.19
C THR A 88 -13.28 -31.48 -19.16
N GLU A 89 -14.53 -31.11 -19.39
CA GLU A 89 -15.70 -31.53 -18.60
C GLU A 89 -15.83 -33.05 -18.49
N ARG A 90 -15.40 -33.79 -19.52
CA ARG A 90 -15.32 -35.26 -19.50
C ARG A 90 -14.30 -35.77 -18.47
N GLN A 91 -13.16 -35.09 -18.30
CA GLN A 91 -12.21 -35.44 -17.25
C GLN A 91 -12.83 -35.15 -15.88
N LEU A 92 -13.53 -34.03 -15.72
CA LEU A 92 -14.25 -33.70 -14.48
C LEU A 92 -15.34 -34.74 -14.14
N ALA A 93 -16.09 -35.21 -15.14
CA ALA A 93 -17.11 -36.25 -14.96
C ALA A 93 -16.53 -37.61 -14.50
N SER A 94 -15.25 -37.88 -14.77
CA SER A 94 -14.60 -39.11 -14.26
C SER A 94 -14.39 -39.08 -12.74
N PHE A 95 -14.35 -37.89 -12.13
CA PHE A 95 -14.24 -37.71 -10.68
C PHE A 95 -15.58 -37.80 -9.94
N SER A 96 -16.73 -37.81 -10.64
CA SER A 96 -18.05 -37.99 -10.01
C SER A 96 -18.44 -39.45 -9.79
N ALA A 97 -17.64 -40.39 -10.30
CA ALA A 97 -17.87 -41.82 -10.12
C ALA A 97 -17.70 -42.26 -8.65
N PRO A 98 -18.44 -43.29 -8.19
CA PRO A 98 -18.28 -43.84 -6.84
C PRO A 98 -16.84 -44.27 -6.58
N ARG A 99 -16.33 -43.95 -5.39
CA ARG A 99 -14.94 -44.22 -4.99
C ARG A 99 -14.62 -45.71 -5.14
N ALA A 100 -13.50 -46.02 -5.79
CA ALA A 100 -13.07 -47.41 -5.98
C ALA A 100 -12.79 -48.09 -4.62
N PRO A 101 -13.13 -49.38 -4.45
CA PRO A 101 -12.82 -50.11 -3.23
C PRO A 101 -11.31 -50.07 -2.94
N GLY A 102 -10.93 -49.62 -1.74
CA GLY A 102 -9.53 -49.49 -1.30
C GLY A 102 -8.87 -48.12 -1.55
N SER A 103 -9.61 -47.11 -2.03
CA SER A 103 -9.07 -45.75 -2.13
C SER A 103 -8.82 -45.15 -0.73
N PRO A 104 -7.76 -44.33 -0.54
CA PRO A 104 -7.44 -43.69 0.76
C PRO A 104 -8.61 -42.88 1.33
N ASP A 105 -8.65 -42.64 2.63
CA ASP A 105 -9.67 -41.76 3.21
C ASP A 105 -9.52 -40.32 2.70
N PRO A 106 -10.63 -39.61 2.39
CA PRO A 106 -10.57 -38.23 1.93
C PRO A 106 -10.00 -37.31 3.02
N ILE A 107 -9.01 -36.50 2.65
CA ILE A 107 -8.45 -35.45 3.51
C ILE A 107 -9.55 -34.40 3.70
N ARG A 108 -10.12 -34.34 4.91
CA ARG A 108 -11.14 -33.35 5.25
C ARG A 108 -10.44 -32.07 5.70
N PHE A 109 -10.62 -30.98 4.97
CA PHE A 109 -10.28 -29.65 5.47
C PHE A 109 -11.29 -29.25 6.54
N ALA A 110 -10.82 -28.49 7.54
CA ALA A 110 -11.57 -28.17 8.75
C ALA A 110 -13.00 -27.72 8.44
N ARG A 111 -13.97 -28.48 8.93
CA ARG A 111 -15.33 -27.98 9.14
C ARG A 111 -15.31 -27.13 10.41
N GLU A 112 -16.23 -26.17 10.51
CA GLU A 112 -16.53 -25.53 11.80
C GLU A 112 -16.83 -26.64 12.83
N MET A 113 -15.93 -26.80 13.80
CA MET A 113 -16.10 -27.73 14.93
C MET A 113 -16.94 -27.01 15.99
N GLU A 114 -17.93 -27.70 16.55
CA GLU A 114 -18.54 -27.24 17.81
C GLU A 114 -17.42 -27.14 18.87
N ALA A 115 -17.58 -26.20 19.81
CA ALA A 115 -16.62 -26.00 20.89
C ALA A 115 -16.29 -27.30 21.67
N SER A 116 -17.19 -28.28 21.65
CA SER A 116 -17.09 -29.61 22.26
C SER A 116 -16.15 -30.58 21.53
N ASP A 117 -15.88 -30.37 20.23
CA ASP A 117 -15.03 -31.25 19.41
C ASP A 117 -13.54 -30.88 19.55
N TYR A 118 -13.20 -29.69 20.08
CA TYR A 118 -11.80 -29.31 20.28
C TYR A 118 -11.20 -30.13 21.43
N PRO A 119 -10.02 -30.74 21.24
CA PRO A 119 -9.31 -31.36 22.35
C PRO A 119 -9.06 -30.28 23.42
N ALA A 120 -9.28 -30.63 24.70
CA ALA A 120 -9.09 -29.71 25.81
C ALA A 120 -7.69 -29.08 25.71
N LEU A 121 -7.65 -27.79 25.38
CA LEU A 121 -6.41 -27.02 25.29
C LEU A 121 -5.90 -26.79 26.72
N VAL A 122 -5.13 -27.74 27.23
CA VAL A 122 -4.36 -27.55 28.45
C VAL A 122 -3.17 -26.64 28.13
N SER A 123 -3.23 -25.41 28.64
CA SER A 123 -2.08 -24.51 28.61
C SER A 123 -0.98 -25.09 29.52
N PRO A 124 0.23 -25.36 29.02
CA PRO A 124 1.33 -25.87 29.84
C PRO A 124 1.87 -24.82 30.83
N LEU A 125 1.37 -23.59 30.76
CA LEU A 125 1.66 -22.52 31.73
C LEU A 125 0.68 -22.51 32.92
N ALA A 126 -0.45 -23.22 32.84
CA ALA A 126 -1.45 -23.23 33.92
C ALA A 126 -1.03 -24.06 35.14
N ASP A 127 0.04 -24.87 35.01
CA ASP A 127 0.49 -25.79 36.07
C ASP A 127 1.56 -25.16 37.00
N HIS A 128 1.86 -23.87 36.89
CA HIS A 128 2.87 -23.24 37.75
C HIS A 128 2.38 -22.00 38.52
N ASP A 129 1.09 -21.72 38.61
CA ASP A 129 0.64 -20.53 39.34
C ASP A 129 -0.43 -20.91 40.38
N GLY A 130 0.02 -21.50 41.48
CA GLY A 130 -0.54 -21.24 42.81
C GLY A 130 -1.93 -21.81 43.12
N GLU A 131 -1.95 -22.67 44.13
CA GLU A 131 -3.14 -23.00 44.90
C GLU A 131 -3.96 -21.73 45.26
N GLY A 132 -5.26 -21.74 44.91
CA GLY A 132 -6.27 -20.94 45.59
C GLY A 132 -6.68 -19.61 44.95
N SER A 133 -7.25 -19.60 43.73
CA SER A 133 -7.98 -18.41 43.23
C SER A 133 -9.12 -18.70 42.23
N GLN A 134 -9.56 -19.95 42.03
CA GLN A 134 -10.63 -20.26 41.07
C GLN A 134 -12.01 -19.64 41.41
N ASP A 135 -12.26 -19.27 42.66
CA ASP A 135 -13.54 -18.68 43.07
C ASP A 135 -13.66 -17.16 42.79
N GLU A 136 -12.54 -16.43 42.68
CA GLU A 136 -12.57 -14.97 42.49
C GLU A 136 -12.57 -14.56 41.00
N THR A 137 -12.01 -15.37 40.10
CA THR A 137 -11.94 -15.04 38.67
C THR A 137 -13.28 -15.28 37.97
N SER A 138 -13.96 -16.38 38.32
CA SER A 138 -15.30 -16.72 37.80
C SER A 138 -16.37 -15.70 38.21
N SER A 139 -16.28 -15.19 39.45
CA SER A 139 -17.20 -14.16 39.94
C SER A 139 -16.95 -12.80 39.30
N LYS A 140 -15.70 -12.41 39.03
CA LYS A 140 -15.38 -11.19 38.27
C LYS A 140 -15.76 -11.27 36.79
N GLU A 141 -15.56 -12.41 36.13
CA GLU A 141 -15.95 -12.60 34.73
C GLU A 141 -17.48 -12.62 34.55
N ALA A 142 -18.22 -13.21 35.50
CA ALA A 142 -19.68 -13.19 35.52
C ALA A 142 -20.24 -11.77 35.80
N GLU A 143 -19.61 -11.01 36.69
CA GLU A 143 -20.01 -9.62 36.99
C GLU A 143 -19.72 -8.66 35.81
N LEU A 144 -18.59 -8.84 35.14
CA LEU A 144 -18.22 -8.05 33.95
C LEU A 144 -19.12 -8.36 32.74
N ALA A 145 -19.50 -9.64 32.56
CA ALA A 145 -20.44 -10.06 31.52
C ALA A 145 -21.88 -9.57 31.78
N ALA A 146 -22.30 -9.51 33.06
CA ALA A 146 -23.59 -8.94 33.45
C ALA A 146 -23.62 -7.42 33.25
N ALA A 147 -22.53 -6.71 33.52
CA ALA A 147 -22.40 -5.28 33.25
C ALA A 147 -22.44 -4.96 31.74
N ALA A 148 -21.75 -5.75 30.91
CA ALA A 148 -21.76 -5.58 29.46
C ALA A 148 -23.13 -5.87 28.82
N ALA A 149 -23.89 -6.84 29.37
CA ALA A 149 -25.25 -7.13 28.93
C ALA A 149 -26.24 -6.01 29.32
N GLY A 150 -26.04 -5.36 30.47
CA GLY A 150 -26.83 -4.21 30.90
C GLY A 150 -26.65 -2.98 30.01
N ASP A 151 -25.41 -2.68 29.63
CA ASP A 151 -25.09 -1.56 28.72
C ASP A 151 -25.62 -1.78 27.30
N ALA A 152 -25.58 -3.01 26.79
CA ALA A 152 -26.16 -3.34 25.49
C ALA A 152 -27.69 -3.17 25.46
N HIS A 153 -28.37 -3.48 26.57
CA HIS A 153 -29.82 -3.35 26.68
C HIS A 153 -30.27 -1.88 26.85
N LEU A 154 -29.47 -1.04 27.51
CA LEU A 154 -29.66 0.42 27.59
C LEU A 154 -29.37 1.11 26.25
N ALA A 155 -28.35 0.66 25.51
CA ALA A 155 -28.03 1.16 24.18
C ALA A 155 -29.17 0.92 23.18
N LEU A 156 -29.76 -0.29 23.18
CA LEU A 156 -30.91 -0.62 22.33
C LEU A 156 -32.18 0.16 22.69
N ALA A 157 -32.42 0.45 23.97
CA ALA A 157 -33.57 1.26 24.40
C ALA A 157 -33.43 2.76 24.06
N SER A 158 -32.20 3.26 23.88
CA SER A 158 -31.96 4.65 23.47
C SER A 158 -32.05 4.90 21.96
N LEU A 159 -32.07 3.83 21.15
CA LEU A 159 -32.22 3.87 19.69
C LEU A 159 -33.68 3.90 19.23
N ASP A 160 -34.65 3.72 20.14
CA ASP A 160 -36.10 3.62 19.86
C ASP A 160 -36.91 4.83 20.39
N ARG A 161 -36.29 6.00 20.53
CA ARG A 161 -36.97 7.29 20.79
C ARG A 161 -36.49 8.35 19.80
#